data_AF-A0AA38SFX1-F1
#
_entry.id   AF-A0AA38SFX1-F1
#
_cell.length_a   1.000
_cell.length_b   1.000
_cell.length_c   1.000
_cell.angle_alpha   90.00
_cell.angle_beta   90.00
_cell.angle_gamma   90.00
#
_symmetry.space_group_name_H-M   'P 1'
#
loop_
_entity.id
_entity.type
_entity.pdbx_description
1 polymer ?
#
loop_
_entity_poly.entity_id
_entity_poly.type
_entity_poly.pdbx_seq_one_letter_code
_entity_poly.pdbx_strand_id
1 'polypeptide(L)'
;MCLMIMKRSIPSTFRGSITEGTNTKNFLKEIEQFFAKNVKTEASNTLMNLVTMRYKEKGNIREYIMEMSNLNGKLKELKLELSDDLLVHLILISLPAQFGQFVVSYNTQKDKWTLNELMSHLVQEEERLKRDKTESGHLASTSQDKKKKRAKGTAENVPKQKKT
;
A
#
# COMPACT_ATOMS: atom_id res chain seq x y z
N MET A 1 46.37 23.60 9.89
CA MET A 1 45.93 22.82 11.08
C MET A 1 44.45 22.41 11.01
N CYS A 2 43.52 23.33 10.77
CA CYS A 2 42.08 23.05 10.77
C CYS A 2 41.64 21.90 9.83
N LEU A 3 42.15 21.86 8.59
CA LEU A 3 41.79 20.82 7.62
C LEU A 3 42.09 19.40 8.12
N MET A 4 43.23 19.19 8.79
CA MET A 4 43.60 17.89 9.35
C MET A 4 42.67 17.46 10.49
N ILE A 5 42.21 18.42 11.31
CA ILE A 5 41.26 18.17 12.39
C ILE A 5 39.91 17.79 11.80
N MET A 6 39.40 18.58 10.84
CA MET A 6 38.14 18.27 10.14
C MET A 6 38.17 16.90 9.46
N LYS A 7 39.24 16.57 8.72
CA LYS A 7 39.42 15.24 8.09
C LYS A 7 39.42 14.10 9.12
N ARG A 8 40.01 14.30 10.30
CA ARG A 8 40.02 13.30 11.40
C ARG A 8 38.64 13.10 12.02
N SER A 9 37.85 14.17 12.15
CA SER A 9 36.49 14.12 12.72
C SER A 9 35.49 13.36 11.85
N ILE A 10 35.75 13.18 10.55
CA ILE A 10 34.90 12.39 9.67
C ILE A 10 35.10 10.89 9.95
N PRO A 11 34.01 10.13 10.17
CA PRO A 11 34.08 8.67 10.32
C PRO A 11 34.75 8.01 9.11
N SER A 12 35.55 6.97 9.35
CA SER A 12 36.33 6.30 8.31
C SER A 12 35.49 5.79 7.14
N THR A 13 34.25 5.39 7.39
CA THR A 13 33.27 4.94 6.37
C THR A 13 32.95 5.99 5.30
N PHE A 14 33.08 7.28 5.60
CA PHE A 14 32.75 8.36 4.67
C PHE A 14 33.97 9.02 4.02
N ARG A 15 35.19 8.75 4.52
CA ARG A 15 36.42 9.42 4.05
C ARG A 15 36.72 9.18 2.56
N GLY A 16 36.39 7.99 2.04
CA GLY A 16 36.61 7.68 0.62
C GLY A 16 35.60 8.33 -0.34
N SER A 17 34.49 8.87 0.18
CA SER A 17 33.41 9.44 -0.64
C SER A 17 33.47 10.96 -0.77
N ILE A 18 34.30 11.62 0.05
CA ILE A 18 34.54 13.06 0.02
C ILE A 18 35.93 13.25 -0.59
N THR A 19 36.01 13.95 -1.72
CA THR A 19 37.30 14.24 -2.37
C THR A 19 38.23 15.00 -1.43
N GLU A 20 39.54 14.85 -1.61
CA GLU A 20 40.50 15.53 -0.75
C GLU A 20 40.70 16.97 -1.20
N GLY A 21 39.82 17.88 -0.77
CA GLY A 21 40.02 19.31 -0.92
C GLY A 21 41.39 19.76 -0.36
N THR A 22 42.10 20.61 -1.12
CA THR A 22 43.45 21.10 -0.78
C THR A 22 43.46 22.17 0.31
N ASN A 23 42.32 22.84 0.55
CA ASN A 23 42.14 23.80 1.64
C ASN A 23 40.78 23.64 2.34
N THR A 24 40.67 24.20 3.54
CA THR A 24 39.48 24.13 4.41
C THR A 24 38.18 24.54 3.72
N LYS A 25 38.18 25.63 2.97
CA LYS A 25 36.96 26.19 2.37
C LYS A 25 36.41 25.25 1.29
N ASN A 26 37.29 24.72 0.45
CA ASN A 26 36.91 23.76 -0.60
C ASN A 26 36.40 22.47 0.04
N PHE A 27 37.08 21.98 1.08
CA PHE A 27 36.67 20.78 1.80
C PHE A 27 35.27 20.89 2.43
N LEU A 28 34.95 22.03 3.05
CA LEU A 28 33.59 22.26 3.58
C LEU A 28 32.53 22.27 2.46
N LYS A 29 32.83 22.90 1.32
CA LYS A 29 31.92 22.93 0.17
C LYS A 29 31.67 21.52 -0.40
N GLU A 30 32.69 20.67 -0.42
CA GLU A 30 32.58 19.27 -0.86
C GLU A 30 31.72 18.44 0.10
N ILE A 31 31.87 18.64 1.41
CA ILE A 31 31.00 18.03 2.43
C ILE A 31 29.56 18.45 2.21
N GLU A 32 29.29 19.74 2.09
CA GLU A 32 27.95 20.27 1.81
C GLU A 32 27.34 19.64 0.55
N GLN A 33 28.13 19.55 -0.53
CA GLN A 33 27.68 18.94 -1.78
C GLN A 33 27.41 17.44 -1.64
N PHE A 34 28.24 16.70 -0.89
CA PHE A 34 28.06 15.28 -0.64
C PHE A 34 26.77 15.01 0.13
N PHE A 35 26.52 15.73 1.23
CA PHE A 35 25.29 15.61 2.00
C PHE A 35 24.07 16.08 1.19
N ALA A 36 24.18 17.17 0.42
CA ALA A 36 23.10 17.60 -0.47
C ALA A 36 22.78 16.54 -1.55
N LYS A 37 23.77 15.84 -2.10
CA LYS A 37 23.57 14.72 -3.04
C LYS A 37 22.85 13.56 -2.37
N ASN A 38 23.22 13.23 -1.13
CA ASN A 38 22.55 12.18 -0.37
C ASN A 38 21.10 12.55 -0.06
N VAL A 39 20.83 13.79 0.37
CA VAL A 39 19.47 14.32 0.58
C VAL A 39 18.62 14.21 -0.70
N LYS A 40 19.16 14.60 -1.86
CA LYS A 40 18.46 14.45 -3.15
C LYS A 40 18.16 12.99 -3.49
N THR A 41 19.10 12.10 -3.21
CA THR A 41 18.94 10.65 -3.46
C THR A 41 17.90 10.05 -2.53
N GLU A 42 17.93 10.41 -1.25
CA GLU A 42 16.96 9.99 -0.24
C GLU A 42 15.54 10.47 -0.59
N ALA A 43 15.41 11.72 -1.01
CA ALA A 43 14.13 12.28 -1.43
C ALA A 43 13.59 11.56 -2.68
N SER A 44 14.45 11.29 -3.67
CA SER A 44 14.09 10.54 -4.87
C SER A 44 13.66 9.11 -4.54
N ASN A 45 14.38 8.42 -3.66
CA ASN A 45 14.05 7.06 -3.22
C ASN A 45 12.73 7.02 -2.43
N THR A 46 12.51 8.00 -1.55
CA THR A 46 11.28 8.09 -0.76
C THR A 46 10.07 8.37 -1.65
N LEU A 47 10.22 9.27 -2.63
CA LEU A 47 9.18 9.53 -3.63
C LEU A 47 8.91 8.28 -4.48
N MET A 48 9.96 7.61 -4.95
CA MET A 48 9.85 6.35 -5.70
C MET A 48 9.07 5.31 -4.90
N ASN A 49 9.42 5.11 -3.63
CA ASN A 49 8.69 4.19 -2.74
C ASN A 49 7.22 4.59 -2.65
N LEU A 50 6.92 5.86 -2.39
CA LEU A 50 5.54 6.34 -2.27
C LEU A 50 4.70 6.09 -3.53
N VAL A 51 5.22 6.44 -4.72
CA VAL A 51 4.46 6.31 -5.98
C VAL A 51 4.36 4.89 -6.50
N THR A 52 5.28 4.00 -6.12
CA THR A 52 5.27 2.59 -6.54
C THR A 52 4.58 1.67 -5.54
N MET A 53 4.39 2.11 -4.31
CA MET A 53 3.71 1.33 -3.27
C MET A 53 2.28 0.98 -3.71
N ARG A 54 1.89 -0.28 -3.58
CA ARG A 54 0.54 -0.78 -3.87
C ARG A 54 -0.03 -1.50 -2.66
N TYR A 55 -1.34 -1.34 -2.40
CA TYR A 55 -2.00 -2.10 -1.36
C TYR A 55 -2.15 -3.57 -1.80
N LYS A 56 -1.81 -4.49 -0.88
CA LYS A 56 -1.90 -5.94 -1.12
C LYS A 56 -3.28 -6.43 -0.67
N GLU A 57 -3.92 -7.31 -1.44
CA GLU A 57 -5.27 -7.81 -1.18
C GLU A 57 -5.49 -8.47 0.20
N LYS A 58 -4.42 -8.92 0.86
CA LYS A 58 -4.45 -9.53 2.21
C LYS A 58 -3.83 -8.63 3.29
N GLY A 59 -3.62 -7.36 3.01
CA GLY A 59 -3.04 -6.39 3.94
C GLY A 59 -4.07 -5.83 4.93
N ASN A 60 -3.60 -4.93 5.79
CA ASN A 60 -4.44 -4.06 6.61
C ASN A 60 -4.42 -2.65 6.00
N ILE A 61 -5.57 -2.17 5.53
CA ILE A 61 -5.65 -0.90 4.79
C ILE A 61 -5.30 0.31 5.66
N ARG A 62 -5.54 0.24 6.97
CA ARG A 62 -5.18 1.28 7.92
C ARG A 62 -3.66 1.37 8.08
N GLU A 63 -2.98 0.24 8.24
CA GLU A 63 -1.51 0.19 8.28
C GLU A 63 -0.89 0.73 6.98
N TYR A 64 -1.46 0.33 5.84
CA TYR A 64 -1.03 0.81 4.53
C TYR A 64 -1.09 2.34 4.39
N ILE A 65 -2.21 2.95 4.78
CA ILE A 65 -2.39 4.41 4.72
C ILE A 65 -1.42 5.12 5.69
N MET A 66 -1.20 4.56 6.89
CA MET A 66 -0.21 5.10 7.83
C MET A 66 1.21 5.06 7.25
N GLU A 67 1.58 4.00 6.54
CA GLU A 67 2.88 3.90 5.88
C GLU A 67 3.04 4.92 4.75
N MET A 68 2.03 5.10 3.90
CA MET A 68 2.03 6.19 2.89
C MET A 68 2.13 7.58 3.54
N SER A 69 1.42 7.81 4.65
CA SER A 69 1.47 9.08 5.39
C SER A 69 2.86 9.34 5.98
N ASN A 70 3.51 8.30 6.50
CA ASN A 70 4.87 8.38 7.01
C ASN A 70 5.88 8.70 5.90
N LEU A 71 5.73 8.11 4.71
CA LEU A 71 6.55 8.46 3.55
C LEU A 71 6.34 9.91 3.13
N ASN A 72 5.10 10.42 3.14
CA ASN A 72 4.82 11.83 2.89
C ASN A 72 5.47 12.75 3.96
N GLY A 73 5.41 12.36 5.23
CA GLY A 73 6.07 13.07 6.33
C GLY A 73 7.59 13.19 6.12
N LYS A 74 8.25 12.09 5.71
CA LYS A 74 9.67 12.11 5.35
C LYS A 74 9.97 13.03 4.17
N LEU A 75 9.14 13.03 3.14
CA LEU A 75 9.30 13.95 2.01
C LEU A 75 9.18 15.42 2.44
N LYS A 76 8.28 15.73 3.38
CA LYS A 76 8.16 17.06 3.99
C LYS A 76 9.42 17.47 4.74
N GLU A 77 10.03 16.59 5.52
CA GLU A 77 11.32 16.83 6.19
C GLU A 77 12.44 17.14 5.18
N LEU A 78 12.39 16.51 4.00
CA LEU A 78 13.31 16.71 2.88
C LEU A 78 12.94 17.92 1.98
N LYS A 79 11.98 18.76 2.40
CA LYS A 79 11.48 19.94 1.67
C LYS A 79 10.79 19.62 0.33
N LEU A 80 10.29 18.39 0.16
CA LEU A 80 9.43 17.97 -0.95
C LEU A 80 8.01 17.70 -0.42
N GLU A 81 7.31 18.74 0.00
CA GLU A 81 5.96 18.61 0.54
C GLU A 81 4.95 18.22 -0.56
N LEU A 82 4.22 17.13 -0.36
CA LEU A 82 3.05 16.79 -1.17
C LEU A 82 1.80 17.26 -0.44
N SER A 83 0.83 17.77 -1.21
CA SER A 83 -0.47 18.12 -0.64
C SER A 83 -1.22 16.88 -0.17
N ASP A 84 -2.05 17.05 0.86
CA ASP A 84 -2.94 15.97 1.34
C ASP A 84 -3.86 15.46 0.22
N ASP A 85 -4.29 16.36 -0.67
CA ASP A 85 -5.09 16.04 -1.86
C ASP A 85 -4.35 15.07 -2.81
N LEU A 86 -3.06 15.32 -3.07
CA LEU A 86 -2.25 14.44 -3.88
C LEU A 86 -2.05 13.09 -3.19
N LEU A 87 -1.83 13.08 -1.87
CA LEU A 87 -1.70 11.84 -1.11
C LEU A 87 -2.97 10.99 -1.17
N VAL A 88 -4.15 11.60 -1.04
CA VAL A 88 -5.46 10.94 -1.21
C VAL A 88 -5.56 10.28 -2.59
N HIS A 89 -5.21 11.01 -3.66
CA HIS A 89 -5.23 10.44 -5.01
C HIS A 89 -4.20 9.31 -5.19
N LEU A 90 -3.01 9.44 -4.63
CA LEU A 90 -1.99 8.39 -4.66
C LEU A 90 -2.48 7.10 -3.98
N ILE A 91 -3.16 7.22 -2.84
CA ILE A 91 -3.79 6.08 -2.15
C ILE A 91 -4.84 5.44 -3.05
N LEU A 92 -5.72 6.22 -3.69
CA LEU A 92 -6.81 5.68 -4.51
C LEU A 92 -6.29 4.91 -5.73
N ILE A 93 -5.28 5.43 -6.44
CA ILE A 93 -4.72 4.76 -7.63
C ILE A 93 -3.88 3.53 -7.28
N SER A 94 -3.45 3.40 -6.02
CA SER A 94 -2.62 2.28 -5.55
C SER A 94 -3.43 1.09 -5.05
N LEU A 95 -4.76 1.23 -4.94
CA LEU A 95 -5.66 0.17 -4.55
C LEU A 95 -5.81 -0.90 -5.64
N PRO A 96 -5.97 -2.17 -5.26
CA PRO A 96 -6.26 -3.26 -6.18
C PRO A 96 -7.67 -3.17 -6.75
N ALA A 97 -7.92 -3.86 -7.87
CA ALA A 97 -9.16 -3.78 -8.65
C ALA A 97 -10.44 -4.11 -7.85
N GLN A 98 -10.33 -4.89 -6.77
CA GLN A 98 -11.46 -5.19 -5.87
C GLN A 98 -12.08 -3.94 -5.21
N PHE A 99 -11.31 -2.84 -5.08
CA PHE A 99 -11.81 -1.54 -4.61
C PHE A 99 -12.38 -0.67 -5.76
N GLY A 100 -12.52 -1.19 -6.98
CA GLY A 100 -12.94 -0.41 -8.14
C GLY A 100 -14.25 0.36 -7.93
N GLN A 101 -15.24 -0.28 -7.28
CA GLN A 101 -16.52 0.38 -6.97
C GLN A 101 -16.35 1.55 -5.99
N PHE A 102 -15.48 1.40 -5.00
CA PHE A 102 -15.13 2.47 -4.07
C PHE A 102 -14.50 3.66 -4.79
N VAL A 103 -13.53 3.41 -5.67
CA VAL A 103 -12.85 4.47 -6.43
C VAL A 103 -13.82 5.22 -7.34
N VAL A 104 -14.75 4.52 -8.01
CA VAL A 104 -15.81 5.15 -8.82
C VAL A 104 -16.73 6.01 -7.95
N SER A 105 -17.11 5.53 -6.77
CA SER A 105 -17.94 6.28 -5.82
C SER A 105 -17.25 7.56 -5.35
N TYR A 106 -15.95 7.51 -5.04
CA TYR A 106 -15.16 8.68 -4.71
C TYR A 106 -15.12 9.68 -5.88
N ASN A 107 -14.79 9.22 -7.10
CA ASN A 107 -14.66 10.09 -8.27
C ASN A 107 -15.96 10.78 -8.69
N THR A 108 -17.12 10.23 -8.30
CA THR A 108 -18.45 10.80 -8.60
C THR A 108 -18.88 11.83 -7.55
N GLN A 109 -18.25 11.83 -6.38
CA GLN A 109 -18.53 12.82 -5.34
C GLN A 109 -17.90 14.17 -5.67
N LYS A 110 -18.62 15.25 -5.34
CA LYS A 110 -18.14 16.62 -5.54
C LYS A 110 -17.25 17.08 -4.38
N ASP A 111 -17.48 16.54 -3.19
CA ASP A 111 -16.77 16.92 -1.99
C ASP A 111 -15.44 16.17 -1.91
N LYS A 112 -14.39 16.89 -1.50
CA LYS A 112 -13.08 16.31 -1.26
C LYS A 112 -13.03 15.72 0.15
N TRP A 113 -12.62 14.47 0.25
CA TRP A 113 -12.38 13.84 1.55
C TRP A 113 -10.98 14.19 2.06
N THR A 114 -10.91 14.46 3.36
CA THR A 114 -9.66 14.45 4.12
C THR A 114 -9.09 13.03 4.17
N LEU A 115 -7.81 12.93 4.49
CA LEU A 115 -7.14 11.64 4.65
C LEU A 115 -7.82 10.75 5.70
N ASN A 116 -8.32 11.35 6.79
CA ASN A 116 -9.01 10.61 7.86
C ASN A 116 -10.37 10.07 7.42
N GLU A 117 -11.14 10.85 6.65
CA GLU A 117 -12.41 10.40 6.07
C GLU A 117 -12.18 9.29 5.06
N LEU A 118 -11.21 9.46 4.15
CA LEU A 118 -10.81 8.41 3.21
C LEU A 118 -10.43 7.12 3.94
N MET A 119 -9.62 7.23 4.99
CA MET A 119 -9.19 6.09 5.80
C MET A 119 -10.37 5.37 6.45
N SER A 120 -11.33 6.11 7.00
CA SER A 120 -12.54 5.53 7.60
C SER A 120 -13.36 4.74 6.57
N HIS A 121 -13.61 5.33 5.40
CA HIS A 121 -14.37 4.70 4.33
C HIS A 121 -13.64 3.48 3.75
N LEU A 122 -12.31 3.53 3.60
CA LEU A 122 -11.53 2.40 3.11
C LEU A 122 -11.50 1.22 4.09
N VAL A 123 -11.43 1.48 5.39
CA VAL A 123 -11.54 0.41 6.42
C VAL A 123 -12.91 -0.25 6.35
N GLN A 124 -13.98 0.54 6.22
CA GLN A 124 -15.33 0.00 6.08
C GLN A 124 -15.48 -0.85 4.81
N GLU A 125 -14.91 -0.41 3.69
CA GLU A 125 -14.93 -1.12 2.42
C GLU A 125 -14.11 -2.41 2.47
N GLU A 126 -12.95 -2.41 3.12
CA GLU A 126 -12.13 -3.61 3.34
C GLU A 126 -12.94 -4.69 4.09
N GLU A 127 -13.64 -4.29 5.15
CA GLU A 127 -14.51 -5.20 5.92
C GLU A 127 -15.70 -5.72 5.11
N ARG A 128 -16.28 -4.88 4.23
CA ARG A 128 -17.32 -5.30 3.30
C ARG A 128 -16.81 -6.36 2.33
N LEU A 129 -15.66 -6.14 1.71
CA LEU A 129 -15.03 -7.08 0.78
C LEU A 129 -14.68 -8.42 1.45
N LYS A 130 -14.26 -8.41 2.71
CA LYS A 130 -14.01 -9.64 3.49
C LYS A 130 -15.29 -10.46 3.71
N ARG A 131 -16.43 -9.81 3.98
CA ARG A 131 -17.73 -10.48 4.15
C ARG A 131 -18.22 -11.10 2.84
N ASP A 132 -18.22 -10.33 1.74
CA ASP A 132 -18.67 -10.80 0.42
C ASP A 132 -17.92 -12.06 -0.03
N LYS A 133 -16.60 -12.12 0.22
CA LYS A 133 -15.76 -13.28 -0.11
C LYS A 133 -16.14 -14.52 0.68
N THR A 134 -16.52 -14.36 1.95
CA THR A 134 -16.95 -15.45 2.83
C THR A 134 -18.32 -15.99 2.41
N GLU A 135 -19.27 -15.10 2.12
CA GLU A 135 -20.63 -15.45 1.71
C GLU A 135 -20.66 -16.14 0.35
N SER A 136 -19.86 -15.68 -0.63
CA SER A 136 -19.74 -16.32 -1.94
C SER A 136 -19.23 -17.77 -1.86
N GLY A 137 -18.30 -18.08 -0.96
CA GLY A 137 -17.81 -19.44 -0.76
C GLY A 137 -18.86 -20.39 -0.18
N HIS A 138 -19.70 -19.88 0.73
CA HIS A 138 -20.78 -20.65 1.34
C HIS A 138 -21.90 -20.98 0.33
N LEU A 139 -22.26 -20.03 -0.55
CA LEU A 139 -23.26 -20.27 -1.60
C LEU A 139 -22.80 -21.30 -2.64
N ALA A 140 -21.53 -21.26 -3.05
CA ALA A 140 -20.95 -22.25 -3.96
C ALA A 140 -21.01 -23.68 -3.37
N SER A 141 -20.69 -23.81 -2.08
CA SER A 141 -20.68 -25.10 -1.37
C SER A 141 -22.10 -25.69 -1.21
N THR A 142 -23.07 -24.84 -0.84
CA THR A 142 -24.47 -25.26 -0.63
C THR A 142 -25.15 -25.70 -1.93
N SER A 143 -24.70 -25.19 -3.08
CA SER A 143 -25.24 -25.56 -4.40
C SER A 143 -24.88 -27.01 -4.81
N GLN A 144 -23.74 -27.55 -4.36
CA GLN A 144 -23.35 -28.93 -4.66
C GLN A 144 -24.15 -29.96 -3.85
N ASP A 145 -24.53 -29.63 -2.61
CA ASP A 145 -25.31 -30.53 -1.75
C ASP A 145 -26.75 -30.74 -2.24
N LYS A 146 -27.35 -29.75 -2.91
CA LYS A 146 -28.69 -29.92 -3.51
C LYS A 146 -28.70 -30.89 -4.69
N LYS A 147 -27.58 -31.09 -5.39
CA LYS A 147 -27.50 -32.03 -6.53
C LYS A 147 -27.40 -33.50 -6.08
N LYS A 148 -26.92 -33.76 -4.85
CA LYS A 148 -26.79 -35.13 -4.30
C LYS A 148 -28.10 -35.71 -3.75
N LYS A 149 -29.08 -34.88 -3.39
CA LYS A 149 -30.38 -35.35 -2.85
C LYS A 149 -31.43 -35.78 -3.88
N ARG A 150 -31.24 -35.50 -5.19
CA ARG A 150 -32.21 -35.88 -6.24
C ARG A 150 -32.01 -37.28 -6.85
N ALA A 151 -30.96 -38.02 -6.48
CA ALA A 151 -30.65 -39.33 -7.06
C ALA A 151 -31.13 -40.54 -6.24
N LYS A 152 -31.98 -40.36 -5.22
CA LYS A 152 -32.44 -41.46 -4.36
C LYS A 152 -33.96 -41.40 -4.20
N GLY A 153 -34.69 -41.80 -5.23
CA GLY A 153 -36.16 -41.80 -5.19
C GLY A 153 -36.84 -42.28 -6.45
N THR A 154 -36.47 -43.46 -6.98
CA THR A 154 -37.38 -44.24 -7.83
C THR A 154 -36.93 -45.70 -7.88
N ALA A 155 -37.63 -46.57 -7.15
CA ALA A 155 -37.70 -48.00 -7.46
C ALA A 155 -39.13 -48.44 -7.15
N GLU A 156 -39.79 -48.89 -8.20
CA GLU A 156 -41.23 -49.11 -8.35
C GLU A 156 -41.78 -50.22 -7.46
N ASN A 157 -42.99 -49.98 -6.94
CA ASN A 157 -43.90 -51.03 -6.51
C ASN A 157 -44.38 -51.82 -7.73
N VAL A 158 -44.21 -53.14 -7.74
CA VAL A 158 -44.94 -54.05 -8.63
C VAL A 158 -45.71 -55.07 -7.77
N PRO A 159 -47.05 -55.17 -7.90
CA PRO A 159 -47.84 -56.18 -7.19
C PRO A 159 -47.91 -57.47 -8.02
N LYS A 160 -47.82 -58.65 -7.36
CA LYS A 160 -48.20 -59.93 -7.97
C LYS A 160 -49.33 -60.59 -7.18
N GLN A 161 -50.41 -60.82 -7.91
CA GLN A 161 -51.69 -61.40 -7.51
C GLN A 161 -51.56 -62.90 -7.16
N LYS A 162 -52.38 -63.34 -6.20
CA LYS A 162 -52.80 -64.74 -5.98
C LYS A 162 -53.68 -65.22 -7.14
N LYS A 163 -53.59 -66.50 -7.52
CA LYS A 163 -54.76 -67.31 -7.87
C LYS A 163 -54.47 -68.82 -7.74
N THR A 164 -55.38 -69.45 -6.98
CA THR A 164 -55.87 -70.85 -6.94
C THR A 164 -54.92 -71.99 -7.26
#